data_AF-A0A9P0NVS9-F1
#
_entry.id   AF-A0A9P0NVS9-F1
#
_cell.length_a   1.000
_cell.length_b   1.000
_cell.length_c   1.000
_cell.angle_alpha   90.00
_cell.angle_beta   90.00
_cell.angle_gamma   90.00
#
_symmetry.space_group_name_H-M   'P 1'
#
loop_
_entity.id
_entity.type
_entity.pdbx_description
1 polymer ?
#
loop_
_entity_poly.entity_id
_entity_poly.type
_entity_poly.pdbx_seq_one_letter_code
_entity_poly.pdbx_strand_id
1 'polypeptide(L)'
;MFMFKSDIFSIMIYINSRFKYKDEYEKFKLILSIIGIVMAVLNYSVRFRPLELSYIFLLVWYYCTLTIRESILKVNGSRIKGWWRLHHFLSTVAAGILLIWPDNEAWAMFRNQFMIFNMYISLVQYLQFRYQRGALYRLKALGERHNMDITIEGFHSWMWRGLSFLLPFLFFGYIFQLYNAYSLYKLSVTTETTWHVPVLSFMFLLLFVGNTFTLVRIIYEKFHEKVKLQYRVMSQRLSSQLLYRETEGDESPKKDE
;
A
#
# COMPACT_ATOMS: atom_id res chain seq x y z
N MET A 1 36.22 -18.68 22.85
CA MET A 1 36.48 -17.86 21.64
C MET A 1 35.90 -18.48 20.36
N PHE A 2 36.07 -19.80 20.09
CA PHE A 2 35.48 -20.46 18.91
C PHE A 2 33.94 -20.51 18.91
N MET A 3 33.31 -20.81 20.05
CA MET A 3 31.84 -20.85 20.19
C MET A 3 31.21 -19.48 19.86
N PHE A 4 31.75 -18.40 20.44
CA PHE A 4 31.31 -17.02 20.18
C PHE A 4 31.45 -16.60 18.71
N LYS A 5 32.49 -17.09 18.00
CA LYS A 5 32.70 -16.82 16.58
C LYS A 5 31.70 -17.59 15.70
N SER A 6 31.33 -18.81 16.11
CA SER A 6 30.28 -19.62 15.47
C SER A 6 28.89 -19.02 15.67
N ASP A 7 28.61 -18.48 16.87
CA ASP A 7 27.35 -17.81 17.18
C ASP A 7 27.20 -16.50 16.38
N ILE A 8 28.24 -15.67 16.31
CA ILE A 8 28.24 -14.45 15.48
C ILE A 8 28.05 -14.78 14.00
N PHE A 9 28.72 -15.81 13.50
CA PHE A 9 28.57 -16.24 12.11
C PHE A 9 27.14 -16.71 11.81
N SER A 10 26.55 -17.50 12.72
CA SER A 10 25.16 -17.97 12.61
C SER A 10 24.16 -16.81 12.65
N ILE A 11 24.37 -15.81 13.52
CA ILE A 11 23.57 -14.59 13.59
C ILE A 11 23.69 -13.79 12.28
N MET A 12 24.89 -13.66 11.73
CA MET A 12 25.11 -12.94 10.48
C MET A 12 24.44 -13.63 9.29
N ILE A 13 24.53 -14.97 9.20
CA ILE A 13 23.80 -15.76 8.20
C ILE A 13 22.29 -15.54 8.34
N TYR A 14 21.77 -15.58 9.57
CA TYR A 14 20.35 -15.35 9.84
C TYR A 14 19.89 -13.93 9.47
N ILE A 15 20.70 -12.90 9.74
CA ILE A 15 20.39 -11.53 9.33
C ILE A 15 20.36 -11.41 7.81
N ASN A 16 21.37 -11.97 7.12
CA ASN A 16 21.46 -11.95 5.67
C ASN A 16 20.30 -12.70 5.00
N SER A 17 19.88 -13.84 5.55
CA SER A 17 18.75 -14.61 5.02
C SER A 17 17.43 -13.85 5.11
N ARG A 18 17.19 -13.09 6.19
CA ARG A 18 16.01 -12.22 6.33
C ARG A 18 15.99 -11.10 5.31
N PHE A 19 17.13 -10.45 5.07
CA PHE A 19 17.23 -9.41 4.03
C PHE A 19 17.02 -9.97 2.64
N LYS A 20 17.66 -11.11 2.32
CA LYS A 20 17.46 -11.79 1.05
C LYS A 20 15.99 -12.16 0.84
N TYR A 21 15.32 -12.71 1.86
CA TYR A 21 13.91 -13.07 1.77
C TYR A 21 13.02 -11.86 1.45
N LYS A 22 13.30 -10.72 2.09
CA LYS A 22 12.61 -9.46 1.81
C LYS A 22 12.80 -9.01 0.36
N ASP A 23 14.03 -9.04 -0.15
CA ASP A 23 14.31 -8.63 -1.53
C ASP A 23 13.60 -9.56 -2.53
N GLU A 24 13.58 -10.87 -2.25
CA GLU A 24 12.83 -11.85 -3.05
C GLU A 24 11.31 -11.64 -2.99
N TYR A 25 10.76 -11.19 -1.85
CA TYR A 25 9.36 -10.78 -1.76
C TYR A 25 9.07 -9.53 -2.61
N GLU A 26 9.94 -8.53 -2.60
CA GLU A 26 9.76 -7.33 -3.41
C GLU A 26 9.87 -7.60 -4.91
N LYS A 27 10.84 -8.42 -5.32
CA LYS A 27 10.97 -8.90 -6.71
C LYS A 27 9.74 -9.69 -7.14
N PHE A 28 9.26 -10.58 -6.28
CA PHE A 28 8.06 -11.38 -6.53
C PHE A 28 6.86 -10.49 -6.88
N LYS A 29 6.58 -9.45 -6.09
CA LYS A 29 5.48 -8.51 -6.39
C LYS A 29 5.62 -7.87 -7.76
N LEU A 30 6.81 -7.37 -8.08
CA LEU A 30 7.06 -6.69 -9.35
C LEU A 30 6.89 -7.63 -10.56
N ILE A 31 7.46 -8.85 -10.47
CA ILE A 31 7.32 -9.86 -11.52
C ILE A 31 5.84 -10.18 -11.74
N LEU A 32 5.08 -10.37 -10.66
CA LEU A 32 3.66 -10.70 -10.75
C LEU A 32 2.81 -9.53 -11.26
N SER A 33 3.13 -8.28 -10.93
CA SER A 33 2.45 -7.12 -11.53
C SER A 33 2.70 -7.03 -13.04
N ILE A 34 3.91 -7.36 -13.53
CA ILE A 34 4.20 -7.38 -14.98
C ILE A 34 3.41 -8.49 -15.67
N ILE A 35 3.45 -9.71 -15.13
CA ILE A 35 2.65 -10.83 -15.66
C ILE A 35 1.17 -10.47 -15.63
N GLY A 36 0.72 -9.81 -14.56
CA GLY A 36 -0.67 -9.38 -14.39
C GLY A 36 -1.13 -8.41 -15.48
N ILE A 37 -0.30 -7.42 -15.84
CA ILE A 37 -0.60 -6.50 -16.94
C ILE A 37 -0.71 -7.25 -18.27
N VAL A 38 0.26 -8.13 -18.57
CA VAL A 38 0.26 -8.90 -19.82
C VAL A 38 -0.99 -9.78 -19.92
N MET A 39 -1.31 -10.53 -18.87
CA MET A 39 -2.49 -11.38 -18.82
C MET A 39 -3.79 -10.58 -18.91
N ALA A 40 -3.87 -9.41 -18.26
CA ALA A 40 -5.05 -8.56 -18.32
C ALA A 40 -5.25 -7.96 -19.72
N VAL A 41 -4.18 -7.53 -20.41
CA VAL A 41 -4.24 -7.05 -21.80
C VAL A 41 -4.66 -8.17 -22.75
N LEU A 42 -4.07 -9.37 -22.62
CA LEU A 42 -4.43 -10.52 -23.46
C LEU A 42 -5.91 -10.90 -23.26
N ASN A 43 -6.37 -10.96 -22.01
CA ASN A 43 -7.78 -11.20 -21.71
C ASN A 43 -8.68 -10.06 -22.22
N TYR A 44 -8.26 -8.81 -22.15
CA TYR A 44 -9.06 -7.71 -22.71
C TYR A 44 -9.23 -7.85 -24.23
N SER A 45 -8.15 -8.21 -24.94
CA SER A 45 -8.15 -8.33 -26.40
C SER A 45 -8.83 -9.59 -26.93
N VAL A 46 -8.78 -10.70 -26.18
CA VAL A 46 -9.31 -12.00 -26.63
C VAL A 46 -10.27 -12.56 -25.60
N ARG A 47 -11.46 -12.97 -26.06
CA ARG A 47 -12.43 -13.70 -25.23
C ARG A 47 -12.15 -15.20 -25.28
N PHE A 48 -11.37 -15.69 -24.32
CA PHE A 48 -11.07 -17.11 -24.16
C PHE A 48 -11.14 -17.50 -22.69
N ARG A 49 -12.19 -18.26 -22.32
CA ARG A 49 -12.52 -18.56 -20.92
C ARG A 49 -11.39 -19.24 -20.13
N PRO A 50 -10.63 -20.21 -20.67
CA PRO A 50 -9.48 -20.78 -19.95
C PRO A 50 -8.39 -19.75 -19.63
N LEU A 51 -8.15 -18.78 -20.53
CA LEU A 51 -7.21 -17.70 -20.27
C LEU A 51 -7.71 -16.78 -19.15
N GLU A 52 -9.02 -16.52 -19.08
CA GLU A 52 -9.62 -15.73 -18.00
C GLU A 52 -9.48 -16.46 -16.66
N LEU A 53 -9.83 -17.74 -16.63
CA LEU A 53 -9.74 -18.56 -15.42
C LEU A 53 -8.30 -18.74 -14.96
N SER A 54 -7.34 -18.91 -15.88
CA SER A 54 -5.91 -18.96 -15.52
C SER A 54 -5.43 -17.64 -14.91
N TYR A 55 -5.92 -16.51 -15.42
CA TYR A 55 -5.61 -15.20 -14.85
C TYR A 55 -6.22 -15.01 -13.45
N ILE A 56 -7.49 -15.37 -13.27
CA ILE A 56 -8.17 -15.26 -11.97
C ILE A 56 -7.55 -16.24 -10.96
N PHE A 57 -7.18 -17.44 -11.39
CA PHE A 57 -6.44 -18.41 -10.56
C PHE A 57 -5.08 -17.84 -10.14
N LEU A 58 -4.37 -17.16 -11.05
CA LEU A 58 -3.14 -16.46 -10.71
C LEU A 58 -3.36 -15.38 -9.62
N LEU A 59 -4.48 -14.65 -9.66
CA LEU A 59 -4.83 -13.68 -8.61
C LEU A 59 -5.07 -14.36 -7.25
N VAL A 60 -5.82 -15.47 -7.23
CA VAL A 60 -6.01 -16.27 -5.99
C VAL A 60 -4.66 -16.69 -5.42
N TRP A 61 -3.83 -17.29 -6.26
CA TRP A 61 -2.50 -17.75 -5.87
C TRP A 61 -1.61 -16.60 -5.39
N TYR A 62 -1.64 -15.46 -6.07
CA TYR A 62 -0.87 -14.28 -5.72
C TYR A 62 -1.23 -13.76 -4.33
N TYR A 63 -2.51 -13.53 -4.05
CA TYR A 63 -2.95 -13.00 -2.74
C TYR A 63 -2.76 -14.01 -1.59
N CYS A 64 -2.93 -15.31 -1.85
CA CYS A 64 -2.57 -16.36 -0.90
C CYS A 64 -1.08 -16.31 -0.55
N THR A 65 -0.23 -16.26 -1.58
CA THR A 65 1.22 -16.23 -1.42
C THR A 65 1.68 -14.97 -0.71
N LEU A 66 1.10 -13.81 -1.02
CA LEU A 66 1.35 -12.57 -0.30
C LEU A 66 1.04 -12.70 1.20
N THR A 67 -0.12 -13.24 1.54
CA THR A 67 -0.55 -13.40 2.93
C THR A 67 0.45 -14.24 3.74
N ILE A 68 0.94 -15.34 3.15
CA ILE A 68 1.95 -16.20 3.77
C ILE A 68 3.29 -15.45 3.90
N ARG A 69 3.78 -14.86 2.81
CA ARG A 69 5.07 -14.14 2.79
C ARG A 69 5.09 -12.96 3.76
N GLU A 70 4.00 -12.22 3.87
CA GLU A 70 3.86 -11.10 4.82
C GLU A 70 3.75 -11.55 6.27
N SER A 71 3.19 -12.73 6.51
CA SER A 71 3.19 -13.34 7.84
C SER A 71 4.62 -13.67 8.29
N ILE A 72 5.42 -14.25 7.40
CA ILE A 72 6.86 -14.52 7.63
C ILE A 72 7.63 -13.21 7.82
N LEU A 73 7.40 -12.19 6.98
CA LEU A 73 8.06 -10.89 7.11
C LEU A 73 7.75 -10.21 8.44
N LYS A 74 6.50 -10.30 8.93
CA LYS A 74 6.15 -9.76 10.26
C LYS A 74 6.95 -10.42 11.37
N VAL A 75 7.07 -11.75 11.34
CA VAL A 75 7.89 -12.51 12.31
C VAL A 75 9.37 -12.15 12.19
N ASN A 76 9.85 -11.88 10.97
CA ASN A 76 11.22 -11.44 10.72
C ASN A 76 11.52 -9.98 11.14
N GLY A 77 10.51 -9.22 11.58
CA GLY A 77 10.64 -7.85 12.09
C GLY A 77 10.15 -6.74 11.16
N SER A 78 9.52 -7.07 10.03
CA SER A 78 8.90 -6.06 9.16
C SER A 78 7.63 -5.47 9.79
N ARG A 79 7.51 -4.14 9.75
CA ARG A 79 6.35 -3.41 10.30
C ARG A 79 5.22 -3.31 9.28
N ILE A 80 4.41 -4.36 9.19
CA ILE A 80 3.25 -4.42 8.30
C ILE A 80 1.98 -4.02 9.07
N LYS A 81 1.23 -3.04 8.57
CA LYS A 81 -0.04 -2.60 9.19
C LYS A 81 -1.10 -3.69 9.06
N GLY A 82 -1.96 -3.84 10.08
CA GLY A 82 -2.99 -4.87 10.14
C GLY A 82 -3.97 -4.85 8.95
N TRP A 83 -4.35 -3.65 8.48
CA TRP A 83 -5.25 -3.50 7.32
C TRP A 83 -4.74 -4.22 6.08
N TRP A 84 -3.45 -4.08 5.72
CA TRP A 84 -2.92 -4.66 4.48
C TRP A 84 -2.99 -6.19 4.48
N ARG A 85 -2.72 -6.81 5.64
CA ARG A 85 -2.90 -8.25 5.80
C ARG A 85 -4.36 -8.67 5.63
N LEU A 86 -5.29 -7.95 6.27
CA LEU A 86 -6.71 -8.24 6.15
C LEU A 86 -7.19 -8.04 4.71
N HIS A 87 -6.72 -6.99 4.04
CA HIS A 87 -6.99 -6.72 2.63
C HIS A 87 -6.56 -7.90 1.76
N HIS A 88 -5.32 -8.41 1.89
CA HIS A 88 -4.89 -9.56 1.09
C HIS A 88 -5.77 -10.80 1.33
N PHE A 89 -6.17 -11.04 2.56
CA PHE A 89 -7.10 -12.13 2.87
C PHE A 89 -8.46 -11.95 2.18
N LEU A 90 -9.05 -10.76 2.28
CA LEU A 90 -10.31 -10.41 1.60
C LEU A 90 -10.17 -10.52 0.06
N SER A 91 -9.04 -10.10 -0.50
CA SER A 91 -8.75 -10.20 -1.94
C SER A 91 -8.59 -11.64 -2.41
N THR A 92 -8.02 -12.53 -1.59
CA THR A 92 -8.01 -13.99 -1.85
C THR A 92 -9.43 -14.54 -1.96
N VAL A 93 -10.30 -14.19 -1.00
CA VAL A 93 -11.71 -14.65 -1.01
C VAL A 93 -12.44 -14.11 -2.23
N ALA A 94 -12.31 -12.81 -2.52
CA ALA A 94 -12.93 -12.20 -3.69
C ALA A 94 -12.44 -12.82 -5.02
N ALA A 95 -11.13 -13.06 -5.15
CA ALA A 95 -10.57 -13.75 -6.32
C ALA A 95 -11.07 -15.21 -6.42
N GLY A 96 -11.27 -15.89 -5.30
CA GLY A 96 -11.85 -17.23 -5.27
C GLY A 96 -13.30 -17.25 -5.76
N ILE A 97 -14.11 -16.27 -5.34
CA ILE A 97 -15.50 -16.11 -5.81
C ILE A 97 -15.53 -15.77 -7.30
N LEU A 98 -14.63 -14.90 -7.77
CA LEU A 98 -14.47 -14.63 -9.22
C LEU A 98 -14.10 -15.88 -10.01
N LEU A 99 -13.27 -16.77 -9.45
CA LEU A 99 -12.83 -17.99 -10.13
C LEU A 99 -13.98 -18.96 -10.39
N ILE A 100 -14.92 -19.06 -9.43
CA ILE A 100 -16.07 -19.96 -9.51
C ILE A 100 -17.31 -19.30 -10.14
N TRP A 101 -17.29 -17.99 -10.41
CA TRP A 101 -18.40 -17.30 -11.06
C TRP A 101 -18.62 -17.91 -12.47
N PRO A 102 -19.77 -18.53 -12.76
CA PRO A 102 -20.05 -19.15 -14.05
C PRO A 102 -19.97 -18.16 -15.22
N ASP A 103 -19.62 -18.66 -16.41
CA ASP A 103 -19.63 -17.87 -17.65
C ASP A 103 -21.07 -17.60 -18.09
N ASN A 104 -21.61 -16.48 -17.62
CA ASN A 104 -22.97 -16.02 -17.89
C ASN A 104 -22.97 -14.58 -18.39
N GLU A 105 -24.16 -14.06 -18.72
CA GLU A 105 -24.32 -12.71 -19.25
C GLU A 105 -23.78 -11.64 -18.28
N ALA A 106 -24.02 -11.80 -16.98
CA ALA A 106 -23.51 -10.88 -15.96
C ALA A 106 -21.96 -10.84 -15.93
N TRP A 107 -21.29 -11.99 -16.08
CA TRP A 107 -19.83 -12.03 -16.24
C TRP A 107 -19.42 -11.29 -17.52
N ALA A 108 -20.08 -11.56 -18.64
CA ALA A 108 -19.76 -10.94 -19.93
C ALA A 108 -19.83 -9.40 -19.87
N MET A 109 -20.82 -8.85 -19.15
CA MET A 109 -20.97 -7.40 -18.95
C MET A 109 -19.87 -6.80 -18.07
N PHE A 110 -19.42 -7.51 -17.03
CA PHE A 110 -18.44 -6.99 -16.07
C PHE A 110 -16.97 -7.24 -16.46
N ARG A 111 -16.71 -8.33 -17.19
CA ARG A 111 -15.39 -8.83 -17.57
C ARG A 111 -14.41 -7.75 -18.02
N ASN A 112 -14.77 -6.95 -19.02
CA ASN A 112 -13.84 -5.97 -19.59
C ASN A 112 -13.50 -4.87 -18.59
N GLN A 113 -14.48 -4.43 -17.79
CA GLN A 113 -14.26 -3.50 -16.69
C GLN A 113 -13.28 -4.09 -15.65
N PHE A 114 -13.43 -5.37 -15.31
CA PHE A 114 -12.50 -6.08 -14.42
C PHE A 114 -11.08 -6.14 -14.99
N MET A 115 -10.91 -6.43 -16.28
CA MET A 115 -9.57 -6.47 -16.91
C MET A 115 -8.90 -5.10 -16.89
N ILE A 116 -9.64 -4.03 -17.25
CA ILE A 116 -9.11 -2.65 -17.20
C ILE A 116 -8.74 -2.26 -15.76
N PHE A 117 -9.57 -2.62 -14.78
CA PHE A 117 -9.27 -2.38 -13.37
C PHE A 117 -7.96 -3.05 -12.94
N ASN A 118 -7.73 -4.30 -13.32
CA ASN A 118 -6.51 -5.00 -12.97
C ASN A 118 -5.25 -4.47 -13.69
N MET A 119 -5.38 -4.03 -14.94
CA MET A 119 -4.30 -3.29 -15.61
C MET A 119 -3.95 -2.02 -14.83
N TYR A 120 -4.97 -1.27 -14.42
CA TYR A 120 -4.80 -0.04 -13.66
C TYR A 120 -4.13 -0.29 -12.30
N ILE A 121 -4.63 -1.24 -11.52
CA ILE A 121 -4.05 -1.55 -10.20
C ILE A 121 -2.61 -2.05 -10.32
N SER A 122 -2.29 -2.85 -11.34
CA SER A 122 -0.91 -3.30 -11.56
C SER A 122 0.05 -2.14 -11.89
N LEU A 123 -0.43 -1.14 -12.65
CA LEU A 123 0.32 0.11 -12.88
C LEU A 123 0.52 0.88 -11.56
N VAL A 124 -0.53 1.03 -10.76
CA VAL A 124 -0.44 1.71 -9.45
C VAL A 124 0.54 0.98 -8.53
N GLN A 125 0.50 -0.34 -8.45
CA GLN A 125 1.45 -1.16 -7.68
C GLN A 125 2.91 -0.91 -8.11
N TYR A 126 3.16 -0.80 -9.42
CA TYR A 126 4.49 -0.47 -9.94
C TYR A 126 4.94 0.95 -9.54
N LEU A 127 4.06 1.94 -9.66
CA LEU A 127 4.35 3.33 -9.26
C LEU A 127 4.62 3.41 -7.74
N GLN A 128 3.82 2.71 -6.94
CA GLN A 128 4.04 2.55 -5.51
C GLN A 128 5.41 1.94 -5.25
N PHE A 129 5.72 0.80 -5.84
CA PHE A 129 7.01 0.14 -5.63
C PHE A 129 8.20 1.06 -5.93
N ARG A 130 8.20 1.74 -7.09
CA ARG A 130 9.24 2.70 -7.49
C ARG A 130 9.41 3.82 -6.47
N TYR A 131 8.30 4.46 -6.10
CA TYR A 131 8.29 5.57 -5.15
C TYR A 131 8.83 5.16 -3.78
N GLN A 132 8.30 4.04 -3.25
CA GLN A 132 8.56 3.58 -1.90
C GLN A 132 9.98 3.06 -1.73
N ARG A 133 10.52 2.35 -2.74
CA ARG A 133 11.91 1.91 -2.73
C ARG A 133 12.87 3.10 -2.68
N GLY A 134 12.60 4.14 -3.46
CA GLY A 134 13.38 5.38 -3.42
C GLY A 134 13.29 6.10 -2.07
N ALA A 135 12.10 6.15 -1.47
CA ALA A 135 11.90 6.74 -0.15
C ALA A 135 12.63 5.96 0.96
N LEU A 136 12.54 4.62 0.96
CA LEU A 136 13.26 3.76 1.89
C LEU A 136 14.77 3.92 1.76
N TYR A 137 15.30 3.97 0.53
CA TYR A 137 16.73 4.15 0.29
C TYR A 137 17.24 5.44 0.94
N ARG A 138 16.55 6.57 0.72
CA ARG A 138 16.92 7.86 1.34
C ARG A 138 16.88 7.81 2.87
N LEU A 139 15.82 7.25 3.45
CA LEU A 139 15.69 7.20 4.91
C LEU A 139 16.70 6.26 5.57
N LYS A 140 17.10 5.17 4.88
CA LYS A 140 18.20 4.30 5.34
C LYS A 140 19.54 5.02 5.29
N ALA A 141 19.81 5.78 4.22
CA ALA A 141 21.03 6.59 4.12
C ALA A 141 21.11 7.67 5.22
N LEU A 142 19.96 8.16 5.70
CA LEU A 142 19.86 9.11 6.82
C LEU A 142 19.85 8.44 8.21
N GLY A 143 19.85 7.10 8.28
CA GLY A 143 19.73 6.37 9.56
C GLY A 143 18.35 6.44 10.23
N GLU A 144 17.34 7.02 9.57
CA GLU A 144 16.00 7.27 10.14
C GLU A 144 15.06 6.04 10.09
N ARG A 145 15.44 4.96 9.40
CA ARG A 145 14.57 3.79 9.17
C ARG A 145 15.26 2.46 9.37
N HIS A 146 14.48 1.49 9.84
CA HIS A 146 14.94 0.12 10.02
C HIS A 146 15.08 -0.58 8.67
N ASN A 147 16.18 -1.31 8.50
CA ASN A 147 16.47 -2.08 7.29
C ASN A 147 15.37 -3.10 6.87
N MET A 148 14.48 -3.50 7.78
CA MET A 148 13.39 -4.47 7.52
C MET A 148 12.08 -3.84 6.98
N ASP A 149 11.98 -2.52 6.87
CA ASP A 149 10.76 -1.86 6.35
C ASP A 149 10.59 -2.10 4.85
N ILE A 150 9.45 -2.67 4.43
CA ILE A 150 9.15 -3.09 3.05
C ILE A 150 8.25 -2.08 2.34
N THR A 151 8.21 -2.17 1.01
CA THR A 151 7.14 -1.56 0.21
C THR A 151 5.77 -2.19 0.51
N ILE A 152 4.71 -1.38 0.62
CA ILE A 152 3.33 -1.80 0.89
C ILE A 152 2.37 -1.30 -0.20
N GLU A 153 1.21 -1.93 -0.37
CA GLU A 153 0.19 -1.52 -1.36
C GLU A 153 -0.58 -0.23 -1.00
N GLY A 154 -0.18 0.46 0.07
CA GLY A 154 -0.64 1.82 0.33
C GLY A 154 0.41 2.63 1.04
N PHE A 155 0.06 3.29 2.14
CA PHE A 155 0.93 4.29 2.74
C PHE A 155 1.29 4.05 4.22
N HIS A 156 2.50 4.45 4.55
CA HIS A 156 2.99 4.70 5.89
C HIS A 156 3.18 6.20 6.08
N SER A 157 3.09 6.65 7.33
CA SER A 157 3.26 8.05 7.71
C SER A 157 4.64 8.62 7.34
N TRP A 158 5.68 7.81 7.15
CA TRP A 158 7.01 8.30 6.78
C TRP A 158 7.19 8.59 5.29
N MET A 159 6.23 8.19 4.46
CA MET A 159 6.32 8.24 3.00
C MET A 159 5.91 9.61 2.45
N TRP A 160 6.12 10.70 3.18
CA TRP A 160 5.50 11.98 2.84
C TRP A 160 6.30 12.87 1.88
N ARG A 161 7.63 12.73 1.81
CA ARG A 161 8.45 13.49 0.84
C ARG A 161 8.21 12.93 -0.58
N GLY A 162 7.37 13.61 -1.36
CA GLY A 162 7.01 13.24 -2.73
C GLY A 162 5.69 12.48 -2.90
N LEU A 163 4.89 12.32 -1.83
CA LEU A 163 3.63 11.56 -1.89
C LEU A 163 2.56 12.19 -2.78
N SER A 164 2.62 13.51 -2.96
CA SER A 164 1.68 14.27 -3.80
C SER A 164 1.57 13.70 -5.21
N PHE A 165 2.65 13.12 -5.74
CA PHE A 165 2.64 12.48 -7.06
C PHE A 165 1.81 11.19 -7.09
N LEU A 166 1.89 10.38 -6.03
CA LEU A 166 1.29 9.03 -6.00
C LEU A 166 -0.17 9.04 -5.54
N LEU A 167 -0.56 10.05 -4.77
CA LEU A 167 -1.92 10.21 -4.23
C LEU A 167 -3.03 10.23 -5.30
N PRO A 168 -2.93 10.99 -6.41
CA PRO A 168 -3.95 11.00 -7.45
C PRO A 168 -4.23 9.62 -8.04
N PHE A 169 -3.19 8.83 -8.29
CA PHE A 169 -3.32 7.47 -8.83
C PHE A 169 -4.02 6.53 -7.85
N LEU A 170 -3.72 6.63 -6.56
CA LEU A 170 -4.41 5.81 -5.56
C LEU A 170 -5.86 6.23 -5.36
N PHE A 171 -6.13 7.54 -5.36
CA PHE A 171 -7.49 8.04 -5.25
C PHE A 171 -8.35 7.58 -6.42
N PHE A 172 -7.84 7.68 -7.64
CA PHE A 172 -8.52 7.15 -8.82
C PHE A 172 -8.67 5.63 -8.76
N GLY A 173 -7.67 4.90 -8.28
CA GLY A 173 -7.77 3.45 -8.04
C GLY A 173 -8.89 3.08 -7.07
N TYR A 174 -9.05 3.83 -5.98
CA TYR A 174 -10.12 3.61 -5.01
C TYR A 174 -11.49 4.00 -5.58
N ILE A 175 -11.59 5.08 -6.37
CA ILE A 175 -12.82 5.41 -7.09
C ILE A 175 -13.19 4.30 -8.07
N PHE A 176 -12.22 3.77 -8.82
CA PHE A 176 -12.46 2.67 -9.75
C PHE A 176 -12.88 1.39 -8.99
N GLN A 177 -12.30 1.16 -7.81
CA GLN A 177 -12.72 0.08 -6.92
C GLN A 177 -14.20 0.23 -6.48
N LEU A 178 -14.61 1.45 -6.11
CA LEU A 178 -16.02 1.76 -5.81
C LEU A 178 -16.90 1.61 -7.06
N TYR A 179 -16.41 2.00 -8.23
CA TYR A 179 -17.14 1.83 -9.49
C TYR A 179 -17.36 0.35 -9.82
N ASN A 180 -16.40 -0.54 -9.51
CA ASN A 180 -16.63 -1.99 -9.60
C ASN A 180 -17.73 -2.46 -8.64
N ALA A 181 -17.70 -2.01 -7.39
CA ALA A 181 -18.76 -2.33 -6.43
C ALA A 181 -20.14 -1.88 -6.94
N TYR A 182 -20.24 -0.67 -7.48
CA TYR A 182 -21.46 -0.11 -8.04
C TYR A 182 -21.94 -0.86 -9.30
N SER A 183 -21.06 -1.15 -10.26
CA SER A 183 -21.41 -1.91 -11.46
C SER A 183 -21.97 -3.29 -11.10
N LEU A 184 -21.33 -3.99 -10.16
CA LEU A 184 -21.81 -5.28 -9.66
C LEU A 184 -23.13 -5.16 -8.90
N TYR A 185 -23.31 -4.11 -8.09
CA TYR A 185 -24.58 -3.84 -7.42
C TYR A 185 -25.71 -3.64 -8.43
N LYS A 186 -25.48 -2.80 -9.45
CA LYS A 186 -26.46 -2.55 -10.51
C LYS A 186 -26.82 -3.82 -11.26
N LEU A 187 -25.82 -4.65 -11.62
CA LEU A 187 -26.03 -5.95 -12.24
C LEU A 187 -26.86 -6.87 -11.35
N SER A 188 -26.60 -6.88 -10.03
CA SER A 188 -27.33 -7.74 -9.09
C SER A 188 -28.82 -7.42 -8.96
N VAL A 189 -29.22 -6.17 -9.24
CA VAL A 189 -30.62 -5.70 -9.15
C VAL A 189 -31.33 -5.74 -10.50
N THR A 190 -30.60 -5.52 -11.59
CA THR A 190 -31.20 -5.33 -12.94
C THR A 190 -31.36 -6.65 -13.70
N THR A 191 -30.58 -7.66 -13.37
CA THR A 191 -30.54 -8.95 -14.08
C THR A 191 -30.70 -10.08 -13.07
N GLU A 192 -31.32 -11.19 -13.48
CA GLU A 192 -31.24 -12.42 -12.69
C GLU A 192 -29.80 -12.90 -12.65
N THR A 193 -29.14 -12.70 -11.52
CA THR A 193 -27.73 -13.02 -11.32
C THR A 193 -27.54 -14.06 -10.25
N THR A 194 -26.46 -14.83 -10.37
CA THR A 194 -26.06 -15.75 -9.31
C THR A 194 -25.53 -14.99 -8.09
N TRP A 195 -25.59 -15.61 -6.91
CA TRP A 195 -25.13 -15.05 -5.64
C TRP A 195 -23.70 -14.46 -5.65
N HIS A 196 -22.82 -14.91 -6.56
CA HIS A 196 -21.47 -14.37 -6.72
C HIS A 196 -21.47 -12.84 -6.92
N VAL A 197 -22.42 -12.30 -7.69
CA VAL A 197 -22.47 -10.89 -8.09
C VAL A 197 -22.70 -9.95 -6.89
N PRO A 198 -23.78 -10.11 -6.09
CA PRO A 198 -23.98 -9.25 -4.91
C PRO A 198 -22.90 -9.44 -3.85
N VAL A 199 -22.34 -10.65 -3.68
CA VAL A 199 -21.23 -10.87 -2.72
C VAL A 199 -19.96 -10.16 -3.17
N LEU A 200 -19.61 -10.22 -4.46
CA LEU A 200 -18.47 -9.49 -5.01
C LEU A 200 -18.67 -7.97 -4.91
N SER A 201 -19.88 -7.47 -5.17
CA SER A 201 -20.21 -6.06 -4.97
C SER A 201 -19.88 -5.62 -3.53
N PHE A 202 -20.35 -6.39 -2.54
CA PHE A 202 -20.05 -6.12 -1.13
C PHE A 202 -18.55 -6.20 -0.80
N MET A 203 -17.83 -7.20 -1.33
CA MET A 203 -16.39 -7.34 -1.13
C MET A 203 -15.61 -6.14 -1.69
N PHE A 204 -15.92 -5.70 -2.92
CA PHE A 204 -15.30 -4.50 -3.50
C PHE A 204 -15.61 -3.24 -2.69
N LEU A 205 -16.82 -3.11 -2.17
CA LEU A 205 -17.20 -2.00 -1.29
C LEU A 205 -16.43 -2.01 0.04
N LEU A 206 -16.32 -3.18 0.70
CA LEU A 206 -15.59 -3.34 1.95
C LEU A 206 -14.11 -2.96 1.78
N LEU A 207 -13.49 -3.43 0.70
CA LEU A 207 -12.11 -3.10 0.37
C LEU A 207 -11.95 -1.61 0.07
N PHE A 208 -12.88 -0.99 -0.67
CA PHE A 208 -12.89 0.45 -0.92
C PHE A 208 -12.95 1.25 0.40
N VAL A 209 -13.86 0.89 1.30
CA VAL A 209 -14.05 1.58 2.58
C VAL A 209 -12.77 1.52 3.42
N GLY A 210 -12.17 0.34 3.56
CA GLY A 210 -10.95 0.23 4.37
C GLY A 210 -9.73 0.87 3.72
N ASN A 211 -9.58 0.80 2.39
CA ASN A 211 -8.53 1.51 1.66
C ASN A 211 -8.66 3.03 1.84
N THR A 212 -9.88 3.55 1.70
CA THR A 212 -10.17 4.98 1.89
C THR A 212 -9.93 5.41 3.33
N PHE A 213 -10.39 4.61 4.31
CA PHE A 213 -10.17 4.90 5.73
C PHE A 213 -8.69 4.98 6.08
N THR A 214 -7.87 4.03 5.58
CA THR A 214 -6.43 4.08 5.84
C THR A 214 -5.75 5.28 5.18
N LEU A 215 -6.17 5.67 3.98
CA LEU A 215 -5.66 6.85 3.31
C LEU A 215 -6.01 8.14 4.08
N VAL A 216 -7.28 8.31 4.45
CA VAL A 216 -7.77 9.48 5.21
C VAL A 216 -7.03 9.59 6.54
N ARG A 217 -6.86 8.48 7.27
CA ARG A 217 -6.11 8.46 8.52
C ARG A 217 -4.67 8.96 8.34
N ILE A 218 -4.00 8.56 7.27
CA ILE A 218 -2.61 8.95 7.00
C ILE A 218 -2.52 10.43 6.63
N ILE A 219 -3.46 10.93 5.84
CA ILE A 219 -3.58 12.36 5.51
C ILE A 219 -3.80 13.18 6.79
N TYR A 220 -4.68 12.70 7.67
CA TYR A 220 -4.98 13.33 8.96
C TYR A 220 -3.76 13.38 9.88
N GLU A 221 -3.06 12.24 10.06
CA GLU A 221 -1.82 12.15 10.85
C GLU A 221 -0.79 13.18 10.35
N LYS A 222 -0.65 13.33 9.03
CA LYS A 222 0.26 14.34 8.43
C LYS A 222 -0.14 15.77 8.74
N PHE A 223 -1.41 16.08 8.56
CA PHE A 223 -1.91 17.44 8.75
C PHE A 223 -1.64 17.87 10.20
N HIS A 224 -1.91 16.97 11.16
CA HIS A 224 -1.57 17.18 12.56
C HIS A 224 -0.07 17.36 12.82
N GLU A 225 0.80 16.53 12.23
CA GLU A 225 2.25 16.69 12.40
C GLU A 225 2.76 18.03 11.84
N LYS A 226 2.26 18.46 10.67
CA LYS A 226 2.63 19.73 10.05
C LYS A 226 2.22 20.91 10.93
N VAL A 227 0.99 20.89 11.43
CA VAL A 227 0.46 21.92 12.35
C VAL A 227 1.29 21.95 13.64
N LYS A 228 1.57 20.79 14.25
CA LYS A 228 2.41 20.69 15.46
C LYS A 228 3.81 21.25 15.25
N LEU A 229 4.43 20.97 14.10
CA LEU A 229 5.75 21.50 13.75
C LEU A 229 5.71 23.03 13.58
N GLN A 230 4.68 23.56 12.91
CA GLN A 230 4.49 25.01 12.75
C GLN A 230 4.34 25.70 14.10
N TYR A 231 3.53 25.15 15.01
CA TYR A 231 3.40 25.66 16.37
C TYR A 231 4.73 25.63 17.13
N ARG A 232 5.50 24.54 17.05
CA ARG A 232 6.82 24.44 17.72
C ARG A 232 7.81 25.46 17.19
N VAL A 233 7.87 25.67 15.87
CA VAL A 233 8.77 26.67 15.27
C VAL A 233 8.34 28.08 15.66
N MET A 234 7.03 28.36 15.67
CA MET A 234 6.48 29.65 16.08
C MET A 234 6.79 29.94 17.55
N SER A 235 6.61 28.96 18.44
CA SER A 235 6.91 29.12 19.87
C SER A 235 8.40 29.30 20.13
N GLN A 236 9.27 28.58 19.41
CA GLN A 236 10.72 28.78 19.48
C GLN A 236 11.14 30.19 19.02
N ARG A 237 10.58 30.67 17.90
CA ARG A 237 10.84 32.04 17.40
C ARG A 237 10.37 33.11 18.40
N LEU A 238 9.16 32.96 18.92
CA LEU A 238 8.61 33.88 19.92
C LEU A 238 9.47 33.90 21.18
N SER A 239 9.87 32.72 21.69
CA SER A 239 10.76 32.61 22.84
C SER A 239 12.11 33.28 22.58
N SER A 240 12.71 33.09 21.40
CA SER A 240 13.97 33.76 21.06
C SER A 240 13.84 35.29 20.94
N GLN A 241 12.71 35.79 20.44
CA GLN A 241 12.44 37.23 20.36
C GLN A 241 12.24 37.86 21.75
N LEU A 242 11.56 37.16 22.66
CA LEU A 242 11.40 37.60 24.04
C LEU A 242 12.74 37.67 24.77
N LEU A 243 13.58 36.64 24.66
CA LEU A 243 14.92 36.61 25.24
C LEU A 243 15.79 37.76 24.71
N TYR A 244 15.77 38.04 23.41
CA TYR A 244 16.52 39.14 22.81
C TYR A 244 16.06 40.52 23.33
N ARG A 245 14.75 40.72 23.49
CA ARG A 245 14.19 41.96 24.06
C ARG A 245 14.56 42.16 25.52
N GLU A 246 14.62 41.09 26.30
CA GLU A 246 15.01 41.14 27.71
C GLU A 246 16.49 41.54 27.84
N THR A 247 17.36 41.02 26.97
CA THR A 247 18.79 41.42 26.93
C THR A 247 19.02 42.86 26.47
N GLU A 248 18.24 43.39 25.51
CA GLU A 248 18.37 44.81 25.09
C GLU A 248 17.80 45.78 26.13
N GLY A 249 16.77 45.38 26.89
CA GLY A 249 16.19 46.22 27.95
C GLY A 249 17.15 46.46 29.13
N ASP A 250 18.00 45.47 29.43
CA ASP A 250 18.99 45.53 30.51
C ASP A 250 20.25 46.34 30.13
N GLU A 251 20.50 46.56 28.83
CA GLU A 251 21.62 47.36 28.31
C GLU A 251 21.27 48.85 28.07
N SER A 252 20.06 49.31 28.41
CA SER A 252 19.73 50.74 28.28
C SER A 252 20.57 51.58 29.26
N PRO A 253 21.33 52.60 28.79
CA PRO A 253 22.24 53.34 29.66
C PRO A 253 21.41 54.13 30.67
N LYS A 254 21.70 53.94 31.96
CA LYS A 254 21.30 54.87 33.01
C LYS A 254 21.73 56.26 32.55
N LYS A 255 20.76 57.12 32.20
CA LYS A 255 21.03 58.52 31.95
C LYS A 255 21.50 59.12 33.26
N ASP A 256 22.78 59.47 33.28
CA ASP A 256 23.44 60.15 34.40
C ASP A 256 22.70 61.46 34.71
N GLU A 257 22.30 61.60 35.99
CA GLU A 257 21.83 62.82 36.65
C GLU A 257 23.00 63.74 36.99
#